data_AF-A0A8J2RX86-F1
#
_entry.id   AF-A0A8J2RX86-F1
#
_cell.length_a   1.000
_cell.length_b   1.000
_cell.length_c   1.000
_cell.angle_alpha   90.00
_cell.angle_beta   90.00
_cell.angle_gamma   90.00
#
_symmetry.space_group_name_H-M   'P 1'
#
loop_
_entity.id
_entity.type
_entity.pdbx_description
1 polymer ?
#
loop_
_entity_poly.entity_id
_entity_poly.type
_entity_poly.pdbx_seq_one_letter_code
_entity_poly.pdbx_strand_id
1 'polypeptide(L)'
;MASPSPKSPGQISDKSKKYDRQLRLWGDHGQAALENASVCLINATTTGTEILKSLVLPGIGSFTIVDGALVSGEDAGNNFFLDHTKIGKPRAHVATQLLMELNADVKGDYIEETCDQLLSNNPDFFCTFSVVIATGLTEKSLHSLSTNLWQNNVPLVVCVSYGFIGAIRLQVSEHCIIESHPDNLLEDLRLDKPFSGLKEFMETIKLSEMDHKQFSHTPYLMLLYKALEIWREKHDGNLPSNYKEKQILKDIISRELGCGIVKEEDVNTGGEENVVEAIKAVNTALNKTQIPSSVQKILSDDQCIHLKEKNPFWIVARGVKEFVEKEGNGALPLRGSLPDMTSDSQRYIALQNVYREQAAKDAEHVWRHVQLILKERGWSSESVMENDVKLFCKHSSELRMIRGSSLAAELDGKQLPGDVDINQQLEEPDSPWLHYLLLRAVNKFHTENGSHPGYYDDNVETDIAKLKGCFSRLLNDLGCQGGSLSKDDNLHEMCRYGAAELHAVAAFIGGCAAQEVIKLITKQYVPLDNTFIFNSVTTTTATLRL
;
A
#
# COMPACT_ATOMS: atom_id res chain seq x y z
N MET A 1 8.99 7.53 -13.44
CA MET A 1 8.87 8.53 -12.36
C MET A 1 9.92 9.61 -12.56
N ALA A 2 9.52 10.84 -12.87
CA ALA A 2 10.44 11.96 -12.84
C ALA A 2 10.69 12.33 -11.37
N SER A 3 11.91 12.18 -10.90
CA SER A 3 12.35 12.63 -9.58
C SER A 3 11.95 14.11 -9.40
N PRO A 4 11.43 14.53 -8.23
CA PRO A 4 11.20 15.94 -7.97
C PRO A 4 12.50 16.71 -8.15
N SER A 5 12.41 17.90 -8.74
CA SER A 5 13.56 18.77 -8.98
C SER A 5 14.31 19.04 -7.66
N PRO A 6 15.66 18.98 -7.64
CA PRO A 6 16.41 19.20 -6.41
C PRO A 6 16.15 20.60 -5.84
N LYS A 7 15.83 20.66 -4.54
CA LYS A 7 15.68 21.93 -3.79
C LYS A 7 17.02 22.69 -3.82
N SER A 8 16.97 24.02 -3.97
CA SER A 8 18.16 24.87 -4.07
C SER A 8 19.08 24.74 -2.83
N PRO A 9 20.42 24.85 -2.96
CA PRO A 9 21.36 24.48 -1.90
C PRO A 9 21.28 25.26 -0.58
N GLY A 10 20.51 26.36 -0.52
CA GLY A 10 20.45 27.27 0.64
C GLY A 10 19.29 27.08 1.61
N GLN A 11 18.38 26.12 1.39
CA GLN A 11 17.14 25.97 2.19
C GLN A 11 16.82 24.53 2.65
N ILE A 12 17.78 23.61 2.56
CA ILE A 12 17.54 22.22 2.97
C ILE A 12 17.84 22.10 4.47
N SER A 13 16.78 21.97 5.28
CA SER A 13 16.90 21.69 6.71
C SER A 13 17.73 20.42 6.95
N ASP A 14 18.41 20.31 8.09
CA ASP A 14 19.18 19.10 8.39
C ASP A 14 18.29 17.85 8.46
N LYS A 15 17.02 18.02 8.85
CA LYS A 15 15.99 16.99 8.79
C LYS A 15 15.71 16.53 7.34
N SER A 16 15.60 17.49 6.42
CA SER A 16 15.42 17.18 4.99
C SER A 16 16.65 16.50 4.38
N LYS A 17 17.88 16.76 4.87
CA LYS A 17 19.08 16.02 4.44
C LYS A 17 19.07 14.58 4.97
N LYS A 18 18.73 14.40 6.25
CA LYS A 18 18.65 13.09 6.91
C LYS A 18 17.63 12.17 6.24
N TYR A 19 16.45 12.70 5.92
CA TYR A 19 15.35 11.95 5.31
C TYR A 19 15.29 12.05 3.78
N ASP A 20 16.31 12.58 3.08
CA ASP A 20 16.25 12.80 1.62
C ASP A 20 15.85 11.55 0.84
N ARG A 21 16.39 10.37 1.21
CA ARG A 21 16.11 9.11 0.51
C ARG A 21 14.64 8.68 0.61
N GLN A 22 14.05 8.83 1.79
CA GLN A 22 12.66 8.43 2.03
C GLN A 22 11.65 9.49 1.59
N LEU A 23 12.03 10.78 1.62
CA LEU A 23 11.24 11.87 1.05
C LEU A 23 11.02 11.70 -0.46
N ARG A 24 11.92 11.00 -1.17
CA ARG A 24 11.74 10.64 -2.58
C ARG A 24 10.68 9.56 -2.82
N LEU A 25 10.30 8.82 -1.78
CA LEU A 25 9.28 7.76 -1.85
C LEU A 25 7.90 8.32 -1.49
N TRP A 26 7.77 8.92 -0.30
CA TRP A 26 6.47 9.35 0.24
C TRP A 26 6.27 10.87 0.35
N GLY A 27 7.26 11.66 -0.10
CA GLY A 27 7.16 13.13 -0.11
C GLY A 27 7.21 13.79 1.27
N ASP A 28 7.17 15.12 1.26
CA ASP A 28 7.17 15.93 2.49
C ASP A 28 5.87 15.69 3.30
N HIS A 29 4.73 15.44 2.65
CA HIS A 29 3.45 15.20 3.32
C HIS A 29 3.35 13.80 3.95
N GLY A 30 3.90 12.77 3.30
CA GLY A 30 4.04 11.45 3.92
C GLY A 30 4.95 11.49 5.14
N GLN A 31 6.05 12.25 5.07
CA GLN A 31 6.92 12.47 6.21
C GLN A 31 6.19 13.22 7.35
N ALA A 32 5.41 14.25 7.03
CA ALA A 32 4.62 14.96 8.04
C ALA A 32 3.57 14.05 8.70
N ALA A 33 2.93 13.14 7.96
CA ALA A 33 2.02 12.15 8.54
C ALA A 33 2.75 11.22 9.51
N LEU A 34 3.95 10.75 9.13
CA LEU A 34 4.78 9.89 9.98
C LEU A 34 5.23 10.60 11.27
N GLU A 35 5.66 11.85 11.17
CA GLU A 35 6.13 12.66 12.32
C GLU A 35 5.01 13.09 13.27
N ASN A 36 3.75 13.08 12.82
CA ASN A 36 2.59 13.38 13.65
C ASN A 36 1.94 12.13 14.24
N ALA A 37 2.35 10.93 13.81
CA ALA A 37 1.78 9.69 14.28
C ALA A 37 2.40 9.23 15.61
N SER A 38 1.60 8.51 16.38
CA SER A 38 2.03 7.83 17.60
C SER A 38 1.68 6.35 17.51
N VAL A 39 2.65 5.47 17.77
CA VAL A 39 2.44 4.01 17.72
C VAL A 39 2.61 3.36 19.11
N CYS A 40 1.81 2.34 19.39
CA CYS A 40 1.98 1.51 20.59
C CYS A 40 2.55 0.16 20.20
N LEU A 41 3.68 -0.25 20.80
CA LEU A 41 4.18 -1.62 20.70
C LEU A 41 3.82 -2.37 21.99
N ILE A 42 3.17 -3.52 21.85
CA ILE A 42 2.94 -4.45 22.95
C ILE A 42 4.00 -5.54 22.89
N ASN A 43 4.74 -5.66 23.99
CA ASN A 43 5.92 -6.49 24.22
C ASN A 43 7.15 -6.11 23.36
N ALA A 44 8.24 -5.79 24.02
CA ALA A 44 9.55 -5.55 23.40
C ALA A 44 10.32 -6.86 23.18
N THR A 45 9.68 -7.81 22.49
CA THR A 45 10.36 -9.01 21.95
C THR A 45 11.33 -8.61 20.84
N THR A 46 12.12 -9.55 20.32
CA THR A 46 13.03 -9.27 19.20
C THR A 46 12.28 -8.70 18.00
N THR A 47 11.16 -9.33 17.63
CA THR A 47 10.29 -8.86 16.55
C THR A 47 9.79 -7.45 16.83
N GLY A 48 9.30 -7.19 18.06
CA GLY A 48 8.79 -5.87 18.44
C GLY A 48 9.84 -4.77 18.31
N THR A 49 11.06 -5.02 18.81
CA THR A 49 12.16 -4.06 18.70
C THR A 49 12.66 -3.86 17.28
N GLU A 50 12.64 -4.88 16.43
CA GLU A 50 12.99 -4.77 15.01
C GLU A 50 11.97 -3.95 14.21
N ILE A 51 10.68 -4.07 14.56
CA ILE A 51 9.61 -3.20 14.04
C ILE A 51 9.86 -1.75 14.46
N LEU A 52 10.04 -1.50 15.77
CA LEU A 52 10.23 -0.14 16.26
C LEU A 52 11.51 0.51 15.73
N LYS A 53 12.63 -0.22 15.64
CA LYS A 53 13.84 0.28 14.96
C LYS A 53 13.50 0.83 13.58
N SER A 54 12.72 0.07 12.82
CA SER A 54 12.34 0.39 11.44
C SER A 54 11.28 1.51 11.34
N LEU A 55 10.68 1.94 12.45
CA LEU A 55 9.79 3.10 12.56
C LEU A 55 10.49 4.34 13.15
N VAL A 56 11.41 4.13 14.10
CA VAL A 56 12.19 5.20 14.74
C VAL A 56 13.19 5.80 13.75
N LEU A 57 13.90 4.98 12.97
CA LEU A 57 14.86 5.46 11.96
C LEU A 57 14.25 6.43 10.93
N PRO A 58 13.07 6.15 10.32
CA PRO A 58 12.43 7.10 9.42
C PRO A 58 11.73 8.27 10.13
N GLY A 59 11.69 8.30 11.45
CA GLY A 59 11.22 9.45 12.23
C GLY A 59 9.72 9.45 12.51
N ILE A 60 9.17 8.33 12.98
CA ILE A 60 7.86 8.30 13.65
C ILE A 60 7.77 9.37 14.74
N GLY A 61 6.64 10.05 14.90
CA GLY A 61 6.50 11.14 15.88
C GLY A 61 6.77 10.69 17.32
N SER A 62 6.07 9.64 17.74
CA SER A 62 6.27 9.02 19.04
C SER A 62 5.96 7.53 19.04
N PHE A 63 6.52 6.83 20.02
CA PHE A 63 6.15 5.45 20.32
C PHE A 63 6.03 5.23 21.83
N THR A 64 5.17 4.28 22.22
CA THR A 64 5.05 3.80 23.59
C THR A 64 5.17 2.28 23.62
N ILE A 65 6.02 1.74 24.49
CA ILE A 65 6.15 0.29 24.71
C ILE A 65 5.35 -0.14 25.93
N VAL A 66 4.43 -1.08 25.78
CA VAL A 66 3.70 -1.72 26.88
C VAL A 66 4.25 -3.13 27.07
N ASP A 67 5.00 -3.33 28.14
CA ASP A 67 5.60 -4.63 28.46
C ASP A 67 5.85 -4.78 29.96
N GLY A 68 5.16 -5.73 30.58
CA GLY A 68 5.30 -6.05 32.01
C GLY A 68 6.42 -7.04 32.34
N ALA A 69 7.16 -7.55 31.36
CA ALA A 69 8.20 -8.53 31.58
C ALA A 69 9.55 -7.90 31.96
N LEU A 70 10.37 -8.69 32.65
CA LEU A 70 11.78 -8.40 32.86
C LEU A 70 12.62 -9.01 31.75
N VAL A 71 13.76 -8.41 31.44
CA VAL A 71 14.72 -8.95 30.47
C VAL A 71 15.21 -10.32 30.96
N SER A 72 14.99 -11.36 30.16
CA SER A 72 15.49 -12.71 30.39
C SER A 72 16.85 -12.93 29.71
N GLY A 73 17.46 -14.09 29.97
CA GLY A 73 18.69 -14.50 29.28
C GLY A 73 18.45 -14.76 27.78
N GLU A 74 17.28 -15.26 27.41
CA GLU A 74 16.89 -15.49 26.01
C GLU A 74 16.77 -14.14 25.28
N ASP A 75 16.05 -13.18 25.88
CA ASP A 75 15.91 -11.82 25.35
C ASP A 75 17.28 -11.17 25.09
N ALA A 76 18.20 -11.29 26.04
CA ALA A 76 19.55 -10.74 25.92
C ALA A 76 20.42 -11.45 24.86
N GLY A 77 20.03 -12.66 24.46
CA GLY A 77 20.75 -13.47 23.47
C GLY A 77 20.29 -13.25 22.03
N ASN A 78 19.03 -12.83 21.82
CA ASN A 78 18.44 -12.67 20.49
C ASN A 78 17.98 -11.25 20.16
N ASN A 79 17.96 -10.31 21.11
CA ASN A 79 17.54 -8.94 20.87
C ASN A 79 18.74 -7.97 20.79
N PHE A 80 18.88 -7.24 19.68
CA PHE A 80 19.97 -6.27 19.50
C PHE A 80 19.97 -5.14 20.55
N PHE A 81 18.79 -4.82 21.09
CA PHE A 81 18.60 -3.76 22.08
C PHE A 81 18.66 -4.27 23.52
N LEU A 82 18.91 -5.55 23.78
CA LEU A 82 18.98 -6.06 25.15
C LEU A 82 20.27 -6.88 25.30
N ASP A 83 21.14 -6.47 26.21
CA ASP A 83 22.39 -7.19 26.49
C ASP A 83 22.35 -7.89 27.86
N HIS A 84 23.33 -8.76 28.11
CA HIS A 84 23.45 -9.53 29.35
C HIS A 84 23.49 -8.68 30.64
N THR A 85 23.89 -7.40 30.56
CA THR A 85 23.92 -6.47 31.71
C THR A 85 22.53 -5.91 32.05
N LYS A 86 21.55 -6.15 31.19
CA LYS A 86 20.16 -5.70 31.37
C LYS A 86 19.25 -6.78 31.96
N ILE A 87 19.71 -8.02 32.07
CA ILE A 87 18.94 -9.14 32.64
C ILE A 87 18.36 -8.76 34.01
N GLY A 88 17.07 -9.02 34.20
CA GLY A 88 16.31 -8.71 35.41
C GLY A 88 15.77 -7.27 35.50
N LYS A 89 16.06 -6.40 34.52
CA LYS A 89 15.47 -5.04 34.45
C LYS A 89 14.15 -5.05 33.66
N PRO A 90 13.26 -4.06 33.85
CA PRO A 90 12.04 -3.94 33.05
C PRO A 90 12.34 -3.82 31.56
N ARG A 91 11.78 -4.73 30.75
CA ARG A 91 12.09 -4.83 29.32
C ARG A 91 11.60 -3.60 28.54
N ALA A 92 10.41 -3.09 28.87
CA ALA A 92 9.86 -1.86 28.27
C ALA A 92 10.81 -0.67 28.44
N HIS A 93 11.26 -0.43 29.68
CA HIS A 93 12.15 0.67 30.04
C HIS A 93 13.46 0.62 29.25
N VAL A 94 14.14 -0.53 29.28
CA VAL A 94 15.46 -0.70 28.66
C VAL A 94 15.36 -0.59 27.14
N ALA A 95 14.37 -1.23 26.52
CA ALA A 95 14.17 -1.17 25.07
C ALA A 95 13.87 0.26 24.61
N THR A 96 13.00 0.99 25.31
CA THR A 96 12.69 2.40 24.98
C THR A 96 13.93 3.28 25.03
N GLN A 97 14.76 3.16 26.07
CA GLN A 97 16.00 3.95 26.18
C GLN A 97 16.91 3.75 24.97
N LEU A 98 17.16 2.50 24.58
CA LEU A 98 18.11 2.18 23.51
C LEU A 98 17.54 2.48 22.12
N LEU A 99 16.22 2.32 21.92
CA LEU A 99 15.56 2.74 20.68
C LEU A 99 15.60 4.26 20.48
N MET A 100 15.48 5.05 21.55
CA MET A 100 15.58 6.51 21.47
C MET A 100 16.97 7.01 21.01
N GLU A 101 18.03 6.22 21.22
CA GLU A 101 19.37 6.57 20.72
C GLU A 101 19.45 6.59 19.18
N LEU A 102 18.57 5.86 18.49
CA LEU A 102 18.55 5.79 17.03
C LEU A 102 18.14 7.11 16.38
N ASN A 103 17.29 7.89 17.05
CA ASN A 103 16.73 9.10 16.49
C ASN A 103 16.23 10.09 17.55
N ALA A 104 17.00 11.16 17.76
CA ALA A 104 16.66 12.23 18.70
C ALA A 104 15.39 13.03 18.35
N ASP A 105 14.86 12.91 17.13
CA ASP A 105 13.62 13.57 16.73
C ASP A 105 12.37 12.81 17.22
N VAL A 106 12.54 11.55 17.68
CA VAL A 106 11.45 10.65 18.06
C VAL A 106 11.28 10.63 19.57
N LYS A 107 10.03 10.68 20.03
CA LYS A 107 9.70 10.60 21.46
C LYS A 107 9.34 9.17 21.83
N GLY A 108 10.11 8.56 22.73
CA GLY A 108 9.82 7.24 23.28
C GLY A 108 9.24 7.34 24.70
N ASP A 109 8.26 6.49 25.00
CA ASP A 109 7.72 6.29 26.35
C ASP A 109 7.50 4.79 26.61
N TYR A 110 7.19 4.41 27.86
CA TYR A 110 6.94 3.02 28.22
C TYR A 110 5.97 2.86 29.41
N ILE A 111 5.35 1.68 29.48
CA ILE A 111 4.47 1.25 30.57
C ILE A 111 4.89 -0.16 31.00
N GLU A 112 5.16 -0.34 32.29
CA GLU A 112 5.57 -1.60 32.91
C GLU A 112 4.35 -2.44 33.39
N GLU A 113 3.32 -2.53 32.53
CA GLU A 113 2.12 -3.35 32.75
C GLU A 113 1.93 -4.31 31.57
N THR A 114 1.22 -5.41 31.80
CA THR A 114 0.81 -6.28 30.69
C THR A 114 -0.37 -5.66 29.93
N CYS A 115 -0.56 -6.10 28.67
CA CYS A 115 -1.71 -5.69 27.86
C CYS A 115 -3.05 -5.93 28.58
N ASP A 116 -3.21 -7.11 29.21
CA ASP A 116 -4.45 -7.47 29.91
C ASP A 116 -4.71 -6.58 31.13
N GLN A 117 -3.66 -6.23 31.89
CA GLN A 117 -3.78 -5.31 33.02
C GLN A 117 -4.21 -3.92 32.54
N LEU A 118 -3.56 -3.42 31.49
CA LEU A 118 -3.85 -2.10 30.95
C LEU A 118 -5.24 -2.01 30.33
N LEU A 119 -5.68 -3.03 29.59
CA LEU A 119 -7.05 -3.13 29.06
C LEU A 119 -8.10 -3.15 30.18
N SER A 120 -7.79 -3.81 31.31
CA SER A 120 -8.71 -3.88 32.46
C SER A 120 -8.79 -2.55 33.21
N ASN A 121 -7.66 -1.85 33.35
CA ASN A 121 -7.54 -0.62 34.12
C ASN A 121 -7.96 0.63 33.32
N ASN A 122 -7.59 0.67 32.03
CA ASN A 122 -7.78 1.80 31.14
C ASN A 122 -7.95 1.35 29.67
N PRO A 123 -9.13 0.84 29.27
CA PRO A 123 -9.36 0.31 27.93
C PRO A 123 -9.18 1.34 26.81
N ASP A 124 -9.37 2.63 27.11
CA ASP A 124 -9.25 3.71 26.12
C ASP A 124 -7.79 4.08 25.83
N PHE A 125 -6.83 3.58 26.62
CA PHE A 125 -5.40 3.85 26.41
C PHE A 125 -4.96 3.53 24.97
N PHE A 126 -5.30 2.34 24.47
CA PHE A 126 -4.89 1.91 23.14
C PHE A 126 -5.58 2.70 22.02
N CYS A 127 -6.68 3.41 22.32
CA CYS A 127 -7.43 4.20 21.36
C CYS A 127 -6.77 5.55 21.03
N THR A 128 -5.73 5.95 21.77
CA THR A 128 -5.01 7.21 21.51
C THR A 128 -3.94 7.10 20.44
N PHE A 129 -3.63 5.89 19.96
CA PHE A 129 -2.55 5.64 19.01
C PHE A 129 -3.05 5.62 17.57
N SER A 130 -2.17 6.02 16.65
CA SER A 130 -2.41 5.92 15.21
C SER A 130 -2.46 4.46 14.75
N VAL A 131 -1.59 3.61 15.31
CA VAL A 131 -1.54 2.16 15.07
C VAL A 131 -1.06 1.46 16.35
N VAL A 132 -1.68 0.32 16.68
CA VAL A 132 -1.21 -0.58 17.74
C VAL A 132 -0.55 -1.80 17.10
N ILE A 133 0.62 -2.18 17.61
CA ILE A 133 1.44 -3.29 17.14
C ILE A 133 1.56 -4.29 18.28
N ALA A 134 1.22 -5.55 18.02
CA ALA A 134 1.23 -6.59 19.04
C ALA A 134 2.18 -7.73 18.67
N THR A 135 3.10 -8.06 19.58
CA THR A 135 3.95 -9.26 19.48
C THR A 135 3.84 -10.09 20.75
N GLY A 136 4.05 -11.41 20.63
CA GLY A 136 4.12 -12.31 21.79
C GLY A 136 2.87 -12.33 22.69
N LEU A 137 1.68 -12.07 22.14
CA LEU A 137 0.42 -12.13 22.88
C LEU A 137 -0.26 -13.48 22.71
N THR A 138 -0.96 -13.93 23.75
CA THR A 138 -1.84 -15.10 23.69
C THR A 138 -3.11 -14.79 22.90
N GLU A 139 -3.77 -15.81 22.35
CA GLU A 139 -5.04 -15.63 21.63
C GLU A 139 -6.13 -14.93 22.48
N LYS A 140 -6.19 -15.21 23.79
CA LYS A 140 -7.13 -14.55 24.70
C LYS A 140 -6.87 -13.04 24.81
N SER A 141 -5.60 -12.65 24.93
CA SER A 141 -5.21 -11.24 25.02
C SER A 141 -5.48 -10.54 23.68
N LEU A 142 -5.11 -11.19 22.57
CA LEU A 142 -5.35 -10.70 21.21
C LEU A 142 -6.83 -10.51 20.92
N HIS A 143 -7.69 -11.43 21.34
CA HIS A 143 -9.15 -11.33 21.17
C HIS A 143 -9.71 -10.10 21.88
N SER A 144 -9.31 -9.89 23.14
CA SER A 144 -9.75 -8.75 23.96
C SER A 144 -9.29 -7.42 23.37
N LEU A 145 -8.00 -7.34 23.00
CA LEU A 145 -7.41 -6.17 22.34
C LEU A 145 -8.08 -5.88 20.99
N SER A 146 -8.21 -6.91 20.13
CA SER A 146 -8.83 -6.81 18.82
C SER A 146 -10.25 -6.27 18.90
N THR A 147 -11.05 -6.77 19.83
CA THR A 147 -12.44 -6.35 20.04
C THR A 147 -12.52 -4.86 20.41
N ASN A 148 -11.68 -4.43 21.36
CA ASN A 148 -11.63 -3.03 21.78
C ASN A 148 -11.20 -2.10 20.63
N LEU A 149 -10.11 -2.44 19.93
CA LEU A 149 -9.58 -1.59 18.85
C LEU A 149 -10.49 -1.56 17.62
N TRP A 150 -11.17 -2.68 17.30
CA TRP A 150 -12.12 -2.74 16.20
C TRP A 150 -13.32 -1.81 16.42
N GLN A 151 -13.88 -1.79 17.63
CA GLN A 151 -15.01 -0.92 18.00
C GLN A 151 -14.63 0.56 17.93
N ASN A 152 -13.37 0.89 18.19
CA ASN A 152 -12.85 2.25 18.18
C ASN A 152 -12.15 2.65 16.87
N ASN A 153 -12.20 1.81 15.83
CA ASN A 153 -11.55 2.05 14.53
C ASN A 153 -10.03 2.33 14.60
N VAL A 154 -9.34 1.64 15.50
CA VAL A 154 -7.88 1.75 15.66
C VAL A 154 -7.22 0.60 14.91
N PRO A 155 -6.30 0.87 13.97
CA PRO A 155 -5.55 -0.17 13.28
C PRO A 155 -4.73 -1.04 14.23
N LEU A 156 -4.79 -2.36 14.04
CA LEU A 156 -3.99 -3.33 14.79
C LEU A 156 -3.13 -4.16 13.82
N VAL A 157 -1.83 -4.24 14.11
CA VAL A 157 -0.85 -5.06 13.40
C VAL A 157 -0.31 -6.12 14.36
N VAL A 158 -0.66 -7.38 14.14
CA VAL A 158 -0.15 -8.49 14.96
C VAL A 158 0.99 -9.16 14.23
N CYS A 159 2.12 -9.34 14.91
CA CYS A 159 3.31 -9.98 14.34
C CYS A 159 3.74 -11.16 15.19
N VAL A 160 4.06 -12.26 14.52
CA VAL A 160 4.52 -13.50 15.13
C VAL A 160 5.80 -13.94 14.44
N SER A 161 6.78 -14.36 15.24
CA SER A 161 7.97 -15.08 14.79
C SER A 161 8.09 -16.33 15.65
N TYR A 162 7.96 -17.50 15.02
CA TYR A 162 7.94 -18.80 15.69
C TYR A 162 8.83 -19.77 14.91
N GLY A 163 10.04 -20.01 15.42
CA GLY A 163 11.08 -20.75 14.72
C GLY A 163 11.42 -20.11 13.37
N PHE A 164 11.22 -20.87 12.29
CA PHE A 164 11.44 -20.41 10.91
C PHE A 164 10.18 -19.82 10.25
N ILE A 165 9.08 -19.68 10.98
CA ILE A 165 7.83 -19.13 10.46
C ILE A 165 7.61 -17.73 11.01
N GLY A 166 7.31 -16.80 10.11
CA GLY A 166 6.88 -15.45 10.44
C GLY A 166 5.48 -15.17 9.94
N ALA A 167 4.71 -14.35 10.66
CA ALA A 167 3.37 -13.94 10.25
C ALA A 167 3.09 -12.48 10.62
N ILE A 168 2.31 -11.81 9.76
CA ILE A 168 1.76 -10.46 9.99
C ILE A 168 0.25 -10.51 9.75
N ARG A 169 -0.54 -9.98 10.67
CA ARG A 169 -1.99 -9.86 10.54
C ARG A 169 -2.41 -8.40 10.69
N LEU A 170 -3.03 -7.85 9.64
CA LEU A 170 -3.53 -6.48 9.59
C LEU A 170 -5.05 -6.43 9.85
N GLN A 171 -5.44 -5.87 10.98
CA GLN A 171 -6.83 -5.55 11.29
C GLN A 171 -7.08 -4.06 11.05
N VAL A 172 -7.88 -3.75 10.04
CA VAL A 172 -8.37 -2.41 9.73
C VAL A 172 -9.80 -2.50 9.22
N SER A 173 -10.72 -1.69 9.76
CA SER A 173 -12.13 -1.70 9.34
C SER A 173 -12.30 -1.15 7.92
N GLU A 174 -11.79 0.05 7.67
CA GLU A 174 -11.75 0.69 6.36
C GLU A 174 -10.47 1.54 6.23
N HIS A 175 -9.73 1.33 5.14
CA HIS A 175 -8.53 2.09 4.82
C HIS A 175 -8.63 2.66 3.41
N CYS A 176 -8.71 3.98 3.31
CA CYS A 176 -8.81 4.70 2.05
C CYS A 176 -7.45 5.28 1.65
N ILE A 177 -7.05 5.04 0.40
CA ILE A 177 -5.73 5.36 -0.14
C ILE A 177 -5.91 6.26 -1.35
N ILE A 178 -5.23 7.40 -1.35
CA ILE A 178 -5.22 8.34 -2.47
C ILE A 178 -4.03 8.04 -3.38
N GLU A 179 -2.82 8.03 -2.82
CA GLU A 179 -1.56 7.79 -3.55
C GLU A 179 -1.17 6.31 -3.45
N SER A 180 -1.72 5.48 -4.33
CA SER A 180 -1.44 4.04 -4.29
C SER A 180 -0.08 3.66 -4.89
N HIS A 181 0.57 4.60 -5.58
CA HIS A 181 1.89 4.45 -6.21
C HIS A 181 2.02 3.16 -7.04
N PRO A 182 1.20 2.97 -8.09
CA PRO A 182 1.27 1.79 -8.93
C PRO A 182 2.59 1.75 -9.73
N ASP A 183 3.24 0.60 -9.77
CA ASP A 183 4.53 0.43 -10.47
C ASP A 183 4.46 0.80 -11.96
N ASN A 184 3.35 0.44 -12.61
CA ASN A 184 3.09 0.72 -14.02
C ASN A 184 1.75 1.41 -14.14
N LEU A 185 1.78 2.68 -14.57
CA LEU A 185 0.60 3.49 -14.77
C LEU A 185 0.47 3.87 -16.23
N LEU A 186 -0.73 3.66 -16.78
CA LEU A 186 -1.03 4.16 -18.11
C LEU A 186 -1.14 5.69 -18.07
N GLU A 187 -0.61 6.33 -19.11
CA GLU A 187 -0.65 7.79 -19.24
C GLU A 187 -2.06 8.25 -19.62
N ASP A 188 -2.53 9.33 -18.98
CA ASP A 188 -3.84 9.94 -19.23
C ASP A 188 -3.75 10.94 -20.41
N LEU A 189 -3.44 10.41 -21.59
CA LEU A 189 -3.16 11.22 -22.78
C LEU A 189 -4.43 11.77 -23.45
N ARG A 190 -5.61 11.23 -23.15
CA ARG A 190 -6.90 11.64 -23.74
C ARG A 190 -6.94 11.67 -25.27
N LEU A 191 -6.14 10.84 -25.95
CA LEU A 191 -6.16 10.78 -27.42
C LEU A 191 -7.48 10.22 -27.96
N ASP A 192 -8.14 9.34 -27.22
CA ASP A 192 -9.45 8.78 -27.56
C ASP A 192 -10.59 9.80 -27.36
N LYS A 193 -10.50 10.61 -26.29
CA LYS A 193 -11.47 11.65 -25.90
C LYS A 193 -10.77 13.00 -25.66
N PRO A 194 -10.27 13.67 -26.72
CA PRO A 194 -9.53 14.92 -26.55
C PRO A 194 -10.43 16.04 -26.04
N PHE A 195 -9.95 16.75 -25.01
CA PHE A 195 -10.61 17.93 -24.45
C PHE A 195 -10.41 19.16 -25.35
N SER A 196 -11.23 20.21 -25.17
CA SER A 196 -11.24 21.37 -26.09
C SER A 196 -9.86 22.03 -26.22
N GLY A 197 -9.18 22.27 -25.09
CA GLY A 197 -7.83 22.88 -25.11
C GLY A 197 -6.81 22.05 -25.88
N LEU A 198 -6.90 20.71 -25.84
CA LEU A 198 -6.02 19.84 -26.63
C LEU A 198 -6.33 19.95 -28.13
N LYS A 199 -7.61 19.97 -28.51
CA LYS A 199 -8.03 20.11 -29.92
C LYS A 199 -7.55 21.44 -30.49
N GLU A 200 -7.87 22.54 -29.80
CA GLU A 200 -7.49 23.90 -30.19
C GLU A 200 -5.97 24.02 -30.33
N PHE A 201 -5.20 23.45 -29.39
CA PHE A 201 -3.75 23.44 -29.48
C PHE A 201 -3.25 22.65 -30.69
N MET A 202 -3.80 21.46 -30.94
CA MET A 202 -3.39 20.62 -32.07
C MET A 202 -3.76 21.23 -33.44
N GLU A 203 -4.79 22.07 -33.52
CA GLU A 203 -5.13 22.81 -34.74
C GLU A 203 -4.07 23.86 -35.12
N THR A 204 -3.36 24.42 -34.13
CA THR A 204 -2.25 25.36 -34.39
C THR A 204 -1.01 24.70 -35.00
N ILE A 205 -0.91 23.37 -34.89
CA ILE A 205 0.26 22.61 -35.33
C ILE A 205 0.07 22.15 -36.78
N LYS A 206 0.80 22.79 -37.69
CA LYS A 206 0.79 22.45 -39.13
C LYS A 206 2.10 21.78 -39.54
N LEU A 207 2.09 20.45 -39.57
CA LEU A 207 3.29 19.66 -39.89
C LEU A 207 3.84 19.92 -41.30
N SER A 208 2.96 20.18 -42.27
CA SER A 208 3.34 20.42 -43.67
C SER A 208 4.08 21.75 -43.92
N GLU A 209 3.99 22.69 -42.98
CA GLU A 209 4.67 24.00 -43.08
C GLU A 209 6.03 23.99 -42.35
N MET A 210 6.42 22.88 -41.73
CA MET A 210 7.64 22.77 -40.95
C MET A 210 8.86 22.44 -41.80
N ASP A 211 10.02 22.98 -41.42
CA ASP A 211 11.30 22.47 -41.89
C ASP A 211 11.65 21.14 -41.20
N HIS A 212 12.69 20.46 -41.71
CA HIS A 212 13.14 19.19 -41.15
C HIS A 212 13.47 19.27 -39.67
N LYS A 213 14.20 20.30 -39.23
CA LYS A 213 14.63 20.44 -37.84
C LYS A 213 13.43 20.63 -36.92
N GLN A 214 12.46 21.44 -37.35
CA GLN A 214 11.21 21.63 -36.64
C GLN A 214 10.40 20.34 -36.57
N PHE A 215 10.34 19.57 -37.66
CA PHE A 215 9.65 18.28 -37.66
C PHE A 215 10.29 17.29 -36.68
N SER A 216 11.61 17.09 -36.73
CA SER A 216 12.38 16.18 -35.85
C SER A 216 12.20 16.44 -34.35
N HIS A 217 11.96 17.71 -33.98
CA HIS A 217 11.76 18.12 -32.58
C HIS A 217 10.27 18.26 -32.21
N THR A 218 9.35 17.74 -33.03
CA THR A 218 7.92 17.70 -32.72
C THR A 218 7.65 16.59 -31.72
N PRO A 219 6.97 16.85 -30.59
CA PRO A 219 6.67 15.80 -29.62
C PRO A 219 5.86 14.66 -30.23
N TYR A 220 6.20 13.41 -29.90
CA TYR A 220 5.57 12.23 -30.49
C TYR A 220 4.04 12.23 -30.32
N LEU A 221 3.53 12.82 -29.23
CA LEU A 221 2.10 12.92 -28.96
C LEU A 221 1.35 13.72 -30.03
N MET A 222 1.97 14.76 -30.57
CA MET A 222 1.39 15.55 -31.67
C MET A 222 1.34 14.73 -32.95
N LEU A 223 2.40 13.97 -33.24
CA LEU A 223 2.44 13.07 -34.40
C LEU A 223 1.34 12.00 -34.30
N LEU A 224 1.19 11.39 -33.13
CA LEU A 224 0.11 10.45 -32.85
C LEU A 224 -1.27 11.09 -33.06
N TYR A 225 -1.48 12.29 -32.54
CA TYR A 225 -2.74 13.01 -32.69
C TYR A 225 -3.05 13.27 -34.16
N LYS A 226 -2.09 13.78 -34.94
CA LYS A 226 -2.26 14.05 -36.38
C LYS A 226 -2.49 12.78 -37.20
N ALA A 227 -1.78 11.69 -36.89
CA ALA A 227 -2.05 10.40 -37.52
C ALA A 227 -3.45 9.87 -37.18
N LEU A 228 -3.93 10.09 -35.96
CA LEU A 228 -5.28 9.71 -35.54
C LEU A 228 -6.35 10.55 -36.24
N GLU A 229 -6.12 11.82 -36.55
CA GLU A 229 -7.04 12.63 -37.37
C GLU A 229 -7.23 11.98 -38.76
N ILE A 230 -6.13 11.68 -39.46
CA ILE A 230 -6.15 11.00 -40.77
C ILE A 230 -6.84 9.63 -40.68
N TRP A 231 -6.54 8.87 -39.62
CA TRP A 231 -7.17 7.57 -39.39
C TRP A 231 -8.69 7.68 -39.22
N ARG A 232 -9.14 8.64 -38.41
CA ARG A 232 -10.56 8.82 -38.04
C ARG A 232 -11.43 9.22 -39.23
N GLU A 233 -10.90 9.98 -40.19
CA GLU A 233 -11.59 10.31 -41.44
C GLU A 233 -11.99 9.07 -42.24
N LYS A 234 -11.22 7.98 -42.12
CA LYS A 234 -11.42 6.73 -42.87
C LYS A 234 -12.15 5.64 -42.07
N HIS A 235 -12.38 5.82 -40.77
CA HIS A 235 -12.84 4.76 -39.86
C HIS A 235 -13.93 5.23 -38.87
N ASP A 236 -14.77 6.18 -39.30
CA ASP A 236 -15.94 6.68 -38.54
C ASP A 236 -15.59 7.13 -37.11
N GLY A 237 -14.41 7.75 -36.93
CA GLY A 237 -13.97 8.26 -35.62
C GLY A 237 -13.42 7.22 -34.64
N ASN A 238 -13.43 5.92 -34.98
CA ASN A 238 -12.97 4.85 -34.09
C ASN A 238 -11.44 4.81 -33.98
N LEU A 239 -10.94 4.35 -32.83
CA LEU A 239 -9.51 4.11 -32.63
C LEU A 239 -9.05 2.77 -33.19
N PRO A 240 -7.78 2.64 -33.62
CA PRO A 240 -7.18 1.35 -33.92
C PRO A 240 -7.24 0.39 -32.73
N SER A 241 -7.87 -0.76 -32.95
CA SER A 241 -8.18 -1.75 -31.92
C SER A 241 -7.31 -3.00 -32.01
N ASN A 242 -7.01 -3.45 -33.23
CA ASN A 242 -6.25 -4.68 -33.48
C ASN A 242 -4.86 -4.40 -34.06
N TYR A 243 -4.03 -5.45 -34.13
CA TYR A 243 -2.66 -5.35 -34.62
C TYR A 243 -2.57 -4.77 -36.05
N LYS A 244 -3.48 -5.17 -36.94
CA LYS A 244 -3.47 -4.70 -38.34
C LYS A 244 -3.77 -3.20 -38.42
N GLU A 245 -4.79 -2.75 -37.70
CA GLU A 245 -5.16 -1.33 -37.61
C GLU A 245 -4.04 -0.49 -36.99
N LYS A 246 -3.43 -0.99 -35.91
CA LYS A 246 -2.27 -0.34 -35.29
C LYS A 246 -1.08 -0.27 -36.25
N GLN A 247 -0.88 -1.27 -37.11
CA GLN A 247 0.17 -1.24 -38.12
C GLN A 247 -0.10 -0.17 -39.18
N ILE A 248 -1.35 -0.03 -39.62
CA ILE A 248 -1.73 1.04 -40.56
C ILE A 248 -1.46 2.43 -39.93
N LEU A 249 -1.78 2.62 -38.64
CA LEU A 249 -1.47 3.88 -37.97
C LEU A 249 0.04 4.16 -37.92
N LYS A 250 0.87 3.13 -37.68
CA LYS A 250 2.35 3.26 -37.74
C LYS A 250 2.83 3.62 -39.15
N ASP A 251 2.18 3.08 -40.17
CA ASP A 251 2.49 3.40 -41.56
C ASP A 251 2.11 4.86 -41.90
N ILE A 252 0.97 5.36 -41.40
CA ILE A 252 0.58 6.79 -41.52
C ILE A 252 1.65 7.69 -40.89
N ILE A 253 2.10 7.36 -39.67
CA ILE A 253 3.11 8.13 -38.95
C ILE A 253 4.44 8.18 -39.72
N SER A 254 4.88 7.05 -40.26
CA SER A 254 6.18 6.94 -40.94
C SER A 254 6.19 7.47 -42.38
N ARG A 255 5.08 7.32 -43.12
CA ARG A 255 5.05 7.58 -44.57
C ARG A 255 4.24 8.81 -44.94
N GLU A 256 3.15 9.10 -44.22
CA GLU A 256 2.25 10.19 -44.59
C GLU A 256 2.62 11.51 -43.89
N LEU A 257 2.97 11.47 -42.60
CA LEU A 257 3.26 12.70 -41.85
C LEU A 257 4.60 13.36 -42.19
N GLY A 258 5.62 12.58 -42.56
CA GLY A 258 6.96 13.07 -42.93
C GLY A 258 7.19 13.26 -44.43
N CYS A 259 6.16 13.05 -45.26
CA CYS A 259 6.28 13.04 -46.71
C CYS A 259 6.77 14.39 -47.24
N GLY A 260 7.92 14.41 -47.92
CA GLY A 260 8.54 15.61 -48.47
C GLY A 260 9.41 16.42 -47.49
N ILE A 261 9.48 16.03 -46.22
CA ILE A 261 10.29 16.68 -45.17
C ILE A 261 11.45 15.76 -44.75
N VAL A 262 11.17 14.47 -44.57
CA VAL A 262 12.16 13.43 -44.24
C VAL A 262 12.69 12.83 -45.54
N LYS A 263 14.02 12.80 -45.73
CA LYS A 263 14.62 12.22 -46.94
C LYS A 263 14.52 10.70 -46.91
N GLU A 264 14.33 10.06 -48.07
CA GLU A 264 14.29 8.58 -48.17
C GLU A 264 15.55 7.89 -47.60
N GLU A 265 16.68 8.59 -47.60
CA GLU A 265 17.96 8.14 -47.06
C GLU A 265 17.94 7.98 -45.52
N ASP A 266 17.18 8.83 -44.80
CA ASP A 266 17.08 8.85 -43.33
C ASP A 266 16.10 7.80 -42.78
N VAL A 267 15.20 7.30 -43.64
CA VAL A 267 14.30 6.17 -43.31
C VAL A 267 15.09 4.86 -43.15
N ASN A 268 16.24 4.73 -43.83
CA ASN A 268 17.08 3.53 -43.82
C ASN A 268 18.16 3.52 -42.71
N THR A 269 18.42 4.65 -42.04
CA THR A 269 19.44 4.79 -40.98
C THR A 269 18.89 4.75 -39.55
N GLY A 270 17.56 4.57 -39.40
CA GLY A 270 16.91 4.46 -38.08
C GLY A 270 15.71 5.39 -37.89
N GLY A 271 15.45 6.30 -38.83
CA GLY A 271 14.36 7.27 -38.76
C GLY A 271 14.56 8.36 -37.71
N GLU A 272 13.71 9.39 -37.77
CA GLU A 272 13.67 10.46 -36.75
C GLU A 272 13.26 9.92 -35.38
N GLU A 273 13.95 10.31 -34.31
CA GLU A 273 13.72 9.78 -32.95
C GLU A 273 12.27 9.95 -32.48
N ASN A 274 11.67 11.11 -32.75
CA ASN A 274 10.28 11.40 -32.38
C ASN A 274 9.27 10.52 -33.15
N VAL A 275 9.56 10.15 -34.40
CA VAL A 275 8.77 9.21 -35.21
C VAL A 275 8.89 7.80 -34.64
N VAL A 276 10.10 7.38 -34.27
CA VAL A 276 10.34 6.09 -33.62
C VAL A 276 9.61 6.00 -32.28
N GLU A 277 9.64 7.07 -31.47
CA GLU A 277 8.86 7.18 -30.23
C GLU A 277 7.36 7.06 -30.50
N ALA A 278 6.83 7.78 -31.49
CA ALA A 278 5.41 7.74 -31.85
C ALA A 278 4.97 6.32 -32.24
N ILE A 279 5.74 5.64 -33.09
CA ILE A 279 5.48 4.27 -33.54
C ILE A 279 5.47 3.29 -32.36
N LYS A 280 6.43 3.42 -31.43
CA LYS A 280 6.45 2.60 -30.20
C LYS A 280 5.23 2.89 -29.32
N ALA A 281 4.90 4.17 -29.16
CA ALA A 281 3.81 4.63 -28.33
C ALA A 281 2.41 4.22 -28.86
N VAL A 282 2.22 3.93 -30.15
CA VAL A 282 0.94 3.38 -30.68
C VAL A 282 0.42 2.19 -29.86
N ASN A 283 1.32 1.36 -29.33
CA ASN A 283 0.93 0.19 -28.56
C ASN A 283 0.35 0.53 -27.17
N THR A 284 0.79 1.63 -26.56
CA THR A 284 0.51 2.00 -25.15
C THR A 284 -0.25 3.32 -24.99
N ALA A 285 -0.31 4.19 -26.00
CA ALA A 285 -0.93 5.51 -25.94
C ALA A 285 -2.42 5.51 -26.34
N LEU A 286 -2.89 4.47 -27.02
CA LEU A 286 -4.25 4.36 -27.56
C LEU A 286 -5.23 3.67 -26.61
N ASN A 287 -5.01 3.80 -25.30
CA ASN A 287 -5.91 3.24 -24.31
C ASN A 287 -7.21 4.03 -24.26
N LYS A 288 -8.33 3.33 -24.01
CA LYS A 288 -9.63 3.98 -23.80
C LYS A 288 -9.63 4.69 -22.45
N THR A 289 -10.04 5.95 -22.45
CA THR A 289 -10.30 6.74 -21.24
C THR A 289 -11.54 6.17 -20.56
N GLN A 290 -11.29 5.38 -19.51
CA GLN A 290 -12.30 4.71 -18.72
C GLN A 290 -11.96 4.76 -17.22
N ILE A 291 -12.99 4.76 -16.38
CA ILE A 291 -12.82 4.73 -14.93
C ILE A 291 -12.37 3.32 -14.52
N PRO A 292 -11.25 3.15 -13.81
CA PRO A 292 -10.80 1.84 -13.34
C PRO A 292 -11.81 1.17 -12.40
N SER A 293 -11.92 -0.16 -12.44
CA SER A 293 -12.92 -0.91 -11.68
C SER A 293 -12.83 -0.68 -10.16
N SER A 294 -11.63 -0.48 -9.60
CA SER A 294 -11.47 -0.13 -8.19
C SER A 294 -12.07 1.22 -7.85
N VAL A 295 -11.89 2.21 -8.72
CA VAL A 295 -12.43 3.57 -8.54
C VAL A 295 -13.95 3.55 -8.73
N GLN A 296 -14.46 2.79 -9.70
CA GLN A 296 -15.91 2.60 -9.87
C GLN A 296 -16.56 2.07 -8.60
N LYS A 297 -15.97 1.04 -7.96
CA LYS A 297 -16.45 0.51 -6.68
C LYS A 297 -16.52 1.57 -5.59
N ILE A 298 -15.52 2.46 -5.52
CA ILE A 298 -15.50 3.59 -4.57
C ILE A 298 -16.62 4.59 -4.89
N LEU A 299 -16.76 5.01 -6.15
CA LEU A 299 -17.78 5.98 -6.55
C LEU A 299 -19.22 5.41 -6.44
N SER A 300 -19.38 4.10 -6.49
CA SER A 300 -20.66 3.43 -6.27
C SER A 300 -20.88 2.96 -4.82
N ASP A 301 -19.92 3.17 -3.92
CA ASP A 301 -20.04 2.73 -2.53
C ASP A 301 -21.10 3.55 -1.79
N ASP A 302 -21.79 2.89 -0.86
CA ASP A 302 -22.82 3.49 -0.02
C ASP A 302 -22.30 4.70 0.78
N GLN A 303 -21.03 4.65 1.23
CA GLN A 303 -20.35 5.77 1.90
C GLN A 303 -20.18 6.99 0.98
N CYS A 304 -19.88 6.77 -0.31
CA CYS A 304 -19.78 7.84 -1.29
C CYS A 304 -21.15 8.43 -1.65
N ILE A 305 -22.17 7.58 -1.78
CA ILE A 305 -23.52 8.01 -2.18
C ILE A 305 -24.20 8.79 -1.06
N HIS A 306 -24.15 8.27 0.16
CA HIS A 306 -24.95 8.80 1.27
C HIS A 306 -24.17 9.68 2.24
N LEU A 307 -22.83 9.65 2.20
CA LEU A 307 -21.95 10.41 3.10
C LEU A 307 -22.40 10.29 4.56
N LYS A 308 -22.36 9.06 5.10
CA LYS A 308 -22.85 8.75 6.46
C LYS A 308 -22.08 9.52 7.52
N GLU A 309 -20.78 9.70 7.30
CA GLU A 309 -19.85 10.30 8.23
C GLU A 309 -19.07 11.44 7.58
N LYS A 310 -18.56 12.34 8.42
CA LYS A 310 -17.72 13.45 8.00
C LYS A 310 -16.28 12.96 7.72
N ASN A 311 -16.12 12.20 6.63
CA ASN A 311 -14.84 11.67 6.20
C ASN A 311 -14.34 12.42 4.94
N PRO A 312 -13.18 13.11 5.01
CA PRO A 312 -12.63 13.86 3.89
C PRO A 312 -12.49 13.06 2.59
N PHE A 313 -12.07 11.80 2.68
CA PHE A 313 -11.91 10.94 1.49
C PHE A 313 -13.24 10.74 0.76
N TRP A 314 -14.29 10.38 1.49
CA TRP A 314 -15.62 10.13 0.91
C TRP A 314 -16.27 11.40 0.38
N ILE A 315 -16.05 12.55 1.04
CA ILE A 315 -16.53 13.86 0.58
C ILE A 315 -15.91 14.20 -0.78
N VAL A 316 -14.59 14.05 -0.92
CA VAL A 316 -13.90 14.35 -2.19
C VAL A 316 -14.26 13.32 -3.26
N ALA A 317 -14.38 12.03 -2.90
CA ALA A 317 -14.86 10.99 -3.81
C ALA A 317 -16.26 11.31 -4.37
N ARG A 318 -17.16 11.83 -3.52
CA ARG A 318 -18.48 12.30 -3.97
C ARG A 318 -18.37 13.51 -4.90
N GLY A 319 -17.49 14.47 -4.62
CA GLY A 319 -17.21 15.58 -5.52
C GLY A 319 -16.68 15.13 -6.90
N VAL A 320 -15.81 14.12 -6.93
CA VAL A 320 -15.33 13.49 -8.17
C VAL A 320 -16.46 12.79 -8.90
N LYS A 321 -17.36 12.10 -8.19
CA LYS A 321 -18.55 11.50 -8.81
C LYS A 321 -19.42 12.53 -9.51
N GLU A 322 -19.72 13.64 -8.84
CA GLU A 322 -20.49 14.76 -9.41
C GLU A 322 -19.80 15.32 -10.66
N PHE A 323 -18.48 15.50 -10.61
CA PHE A 323 -17.69 15.92 -11.77
C PHE A 323 -17.82 14.93 -12.93
N VAL A 324 -17.65 13.63 -12.69
CA VAL A 324 -17.76 12.58 -13.72
C VAL A 324 -19.12 12.62 -14.42
N GLU A 325 -20.20 12.83 -13.66
CA GLU A 325 -21.58 12.89 -14.19
C GLU A 325 -21.90 14.19 -14.93
N LYS A 326 -21.22 15.30 -14.60
CA LYS A 326 -21.46 16.64 -15.16
C LYS A 326 -20.35 17.04 -16.14
N GLU A 327 -19.28 17.65 -15.66
CA GLU A 327 -18.24 18.25 -16.51
C GLU A 327 -17.32 17.21 -17.18
N GLY A 328 -17.08 16.09 -16.51
CA GLY A 328 -16.17 15.03 -16.92
C GLY A 328 -16.69 14.16 -18.05
N ASN A 329 -17.99 14.22 -18.39
CA ASN A 329 -18.61 13.42 -19.45
C ASN A 329 -18.28 11.90 -19.34
N GLY A 330 -18.35 11.36 -18.12
CA GLY A 330 -18.03 9.96 -17.82
C GLY A 330 -16.53 9.67 -17.66
N ALA A 331 -15.66 10.68 -17.72
CA ALA A 331 -14.23 10.54 -17.42
C ALA A 331 -13.88 11.17 -16.06
N LEU A 332 -12.84 10.63 -15.43
CA LEU A 332 -12.24 11.23 -14.22
C LEU A 332 -11.58 12.58 -14.53
N PRO A 333 -11.30 13.41 -13.52
CA PRO A 333 -10.45 14.59 -13.68
C PRO A 333 -9.11 14.24 -14.33
N LEU A 334 -8.63 15.10 -15.23
CA LEU A 334 -7.36 14.89 -15.92
C LEU A 334 -6.18 14.90 -14.92
N ARG A 335 -5.25 13.95 -15.08
CA ARG A 335 -4.02 13.90 -14.24
C ARG A 335 -3.12 15.14 -14.41
N GLY A 336 -3.02 15.64 -15.63
CA GLY A 336 -2.25 16.83 -15.98
C GLY A 336 -0.74 16.65 -16.18
N SER A 337 -0.20 15.45 -15.93
CA SER A 337 1.20 15.11 -16.21
C SER A 337 1.34 14.46 -17.58
N LEU A 338 2.46 14.72 -18.25
CA LEU A 338 2.87 14.05 -19.48
C LEU A 338 4.22 13.35 -19.28
N PRO A 339 4.48 12.24 -19.99
CA PRO A 339 5.80 11.62 -20.00
C PRO A 339 6.83 12.53 -20.66
N ASP A 340 8.10 12.19 -20.48
CA ASP A 340 9.18 12.80 -21.26
C ASP A 340 9.10 12.35 -22.73
N MET A 341 9.53 13.20 -23.65
CA MET A 341 9.49 12.93 -25.09
C MET A 341 10.52 13.78 -25.83
N THR A 342 11.06 13.22 -26.91
CA THR A 342 12.01 13.93 -27.75
C THR A 342 11.31 15.12 -28.43
N SER A 343 11.67 16.34 -28.01
CA SER A 343 11.07 17.58 -28.51
C SER A 343 11.91 18.82 -28.20
N ASP A 344 11.65 19.92 -28.89
CA ASP A 344 12.13 21.23 -28.46
C ASP A 344 11.40 21.70 -27.19
N SER A 345 12.11 22.49 -26.38
CA SER A 345 11.59 22.91 -25.07
C SER A 345 10.32 23.76 -25.17
N GLN A 346 10.15 24.55 -26.24
CA GLN A 346 9.00 25.45 -26.36
C GLN A 346 7.72 24.65 -26.60
N ARG A 347 7.75 23.70 -27.55
CA ARG A 347 6.60 22.85 -27.86
C ARG A 347 6.24 21.90 -26.73
N TYR A 348 7.25 21.29 -26.10
CA TYR A 348 7.01 20.42 -24.96
C TYR A 348 6.35 21.18 -23.79
N ILE A 349 6.86 22.36 -23.43
CA ILE A 349 6.29 23.18 -22.36
C ILE A 349 4.88 23.66 -22.73
N ALA A 350 4.65 24.09 -23.96
CA ALA A 350 3.32 24.51 -24.41
C ALA A 350 2.30 23.36 -24.30
N LEU A 351 2.66 22.17 -24.78
CA LEU A 351 1.82 20.98 -24.67
C LEU A 351 1.60 20.58 -23.20
N GLN A 352 2.64 20.64 -22.36
CA GLN A 352 2.53 20.35 -20.93
C GLN A 352 1.58 21.34 -20.22
N ASN A 353 1.61 22.63 -20.58
CA ASN A 353 0.72 23.63 -20.01
C ASN A 353 -0.74 23.38 -20.36
N VAL A 354 -1.04 22.93 -21.59
CA VAL A 354 -2.41 22.56 -22.00
C VAL A 354 -3.01 21.48 -21.07
N TYR A 355 -2.24 20.45 -20.73
CA TYR A 355 -2.68 19.40 -19.79
C TYR A 355 -2.76 19.92 -18.35
N ARG A 356 -1.79 20.74 -17.93
CA ARG A 356 -1.77 21.30 -16.57
C ARG A 356 -2.95 22.24 -16.32
N GLU A 357 -3.28 23.10 -17.27
CA GLU A 357 -4.42 24.03 -17.19
C GLU A 357 -5.74 23.28 -17.17
N GLN A 358 -5.91 22.27 -18.02
CA GLN A 358 -7.10 21.44 -18.00
C GLN A 358 -7.25 20.68 -16.66
N ALA A 359 -6.17 20.10 -16.12
CA ALA A 359 -6.20 19.43 -14.82
C ALA A 359 -6.54 20.40 -13.66
N ALA A 360 -6.00 21.63 -13.69
CA ALA A 360 -6.34 22.65 -12.71
C ALA A 360 -7.82 23.06 -12.81
N LYS A 361 -8.35 23.18 -14.03
CA LYS A 361 -9.77 23.45 -14.27
C LYS A 361 -10.65 22.32 -13.74
N ASP A 362 -10.31 21.07 -14.03
CA ASP A 362 -11.05 19.90 -13.55
C ASP A 362 -11.06 19.84 -12.01
N ALA A 363 -9.91 20.07 -11.37
CA ALA A 363 -9.79 20.10 -9.92
C ALA A 363 -10.62 21.22 -9.27
N GLU A 364 -10.68 22.40 -9.91
CA GLU A 364 -11.53 23.52 -9.46
C GLU A 364 -13.03 23.17 -9.55
N HIS A 365 -13.46 22.44 -10.58
CA HIS A 365 -14.84 21.93 -10.64
C HIS A 365 -15.13 20.95 -9.49
N VAL A 366 -14.23 20.00 -9.23
CA VAL A 366 -14.36 19.07 -8.09
C VAL A 366 -14.40 19.82 -6.77
N TRP A 367 -13.55 20.84 -6.58
CA TRP A 367 -13.52 21.66 -5.38
C TRP A 367 -14.86 22.37 -5.13
N ARG A 368 -15.48 22.93 -6.18
CA ARG A 368 -16.81 23.54 -6.08
C ARG A 368 -17.88 22.53 -5.66
N HIS A 369 -17.87 21.32 -6.23
CA HIS A 369 -18.79 20.26 -5.80
C HIS A 369 -18.58 19.90 -4.34
N VAL A 370 -17.33 19.77 -3.89
CA VAL A 370 -16.99 19.53 -2.47
C VAL A 370 -17.53 20.64 -1.57
N GLN A 371 -17.34 21.91 -1.93
CA GLN A 371 -17.85 23.04 -1.14
C GLN A 371 -19.38 23.09 -1.08
N LEU A 372 -20.06 22.74 -2.17
CA LEU A 372 -21.51 22.61 -2.20
C LEU A 372 -21.99 21.49 -1.25
N ILE A 373 -21.35 20.31 -1.30
CA ILE A 373 -21.65 19.18 -0.43
C ILE A 373 -21.47 19.56 1.06
N LEU A 374 -20.35 20.21 1.40
CA LEU A 374 -20.08 20.67 2.77
C LEU A 374 -21.17 21.65 3.24
N LYS A 375 -21.56 22.60 2.38
CA LYS A 375 -22.61 23.58 2.67
C LYS A 375 -23.98 22.92 2.87
N GLU A 376 -24.37 21.99 2.00
CA GLU A 376 -25.65 21.27 2.09
C GLU A 376 -25.76 20.41 3.35
N ARG A 377 -24.64 19.82 3.79
CA ARG A 377 -24.57 19.02 5.02
C ARG A 377 -24.35 19.83 6.30
N GLY A 378 -24.13 21.14 6.19
CA GLY A 378 -23.81 22.00 7.33
C GLY A 378 -22.44 21.71 7.96
N TRP A 379 -21.50 21.15 7.19
CA TRP A 379 -20.13 20.88 7.63
C TRP A 379 -19.22 22.08 7.36
N SER A 380 -18.22 22.30 8.23
CA SER A 380 -17.25 23.39 8.05
C SER A 380 -16.51 23.28 6.72
N SER A 381 -16.30 24.40 6.04
CA SER A 381 -15.50 24.50 4.81
C SER A 381 -14.04 24.11 5.02
N GLU A 382 -13.54 24.19 6.25
CA GLU A 382 -12.16 23.83 6.63
C GLU A 382 -11.95 22.32 6.79
N SER A 383 -13.00 21.52 6.60
CA SER A 383 -12.93 20.06 6.78
C SER A 383 -12.16 19.35 5.66
N VAL A 384 -12.01 20.01 4.51
CA VAL A 384 -11.27 19.53 3.34
C VAL A 384 -10.53 20.72 2.76
N MET A 385 -9.22 20.60 2.54
CA MET A 385 -8.42 21.67 1.95
C MET A 385 -8.39 21.56 0.43
N GLU A 386 -8.27 22.69 -0.27
CA GLU A 386 -8.19 22.73 -1.74
C GLU A 386 -7.00 21.92 -2.27
N ASN A 387 -5.86 21.96 -1.56
CA ASN A 387 -4.67 21.19 -1.93
C ASN A 387 -4.92 19.67 -1.85
N ASP A 388 -5.72 19.20 -0.90
CA ASP A 388 -6.08 17.79 -0.78
C ASP A 388 -6.95 17.37 -1.96
N VAL A 389 -7.86 18.24 -2.42
CA VAL A 389 -8.67 17.99 -3.62
C VAL A 389 -7.82 17.94 -4.87
N LYS A 390 -6.85 18.84 -5.03
CA LYS A 390 -5.91 18.80 -6.17
C LYS A 390 -5.10 17.50 -6.19
N LEU A 391 -4.61 17.06 -5.02
CA LEU A 391 -3.92 15.78 -4.88
C LEU A 391 -4.85 14.62 -5.25
N PHE A 392 -6.08 14.62 -4.71
CA PHE A 392 -7.07 13.60 -5.01
C PHE A 392 -7.40 13.52 -6.51
N CYS A 393 -7.57 14.65 -7.20
CA CYS A 393 -7.84 14.70 -8.63
C CYS A 393 -6.69 14.11 -9.45
N LYS A 394 -5.44 14.48 -9.11
CA LYS A 394 -4.23 13.95 -9.74
C LYS A 394 -4.15 12.42 -9.64
N HIS A 395 -4.56 11.87 -8.50
CA HIS A 395 -4.52 10.44 -8.19
C HIS A 395 -5.90 9.75 -8.34
N SER A 396 -6.86 10.39 -8.99
CA SER A 396 -8.25 9.90 -9.07
C SER A 396 -8.42 8.55 -9.77
N SER A 397 -7.48 8.20 -10.66
CA SER A 397 -7.46 6.91 -11.37
C SER A 397 -6.83 5.77 -10.56
N GLU A 398 -6.15 6.08 -9.46
CA GLU A 398 -5.39 5.11 -8.68
C GLU A 398 -5.92 4.93 -7.25
N LEU A 399 -7.09 5.51 -6.95
CA LEU A 399 -7.72 5.36 -5.64
C LEU A 399 -7.95 3.89 -5.30
N ARG A 400 -7.64 3.55 -4.05
CA ARG A 400 -7.90 2.23 -3.47
C ARG A 400 -8.66 2.40 -2.16
N MET A 401 -9.46 1.38 -1.84
CA MET A 401 -10.13 1.24 -0.57
C MET A 401 -10.05 -0.23 -0.17
N ILE A 402 -9.63 -0.47 1.07
CA ILE A 402 -9.55 -1.80 1.66
C ILE A 402 -10.52 -1.84 2.84
N ARG A 403 -11.32 -2.90 2.90
CA ARG A 403 -12.08 -3.29 4.09
C ARG A 403 -11.52 -4.61 4.58
N GLY A 404 -10.91 -4.58 5.76
CA GLY A 404 -10.35 -5.76 6.41
C GLY A 404 -11.40 -6.53 7.21
N SER A 405 -10.93 -7.47 8.01
CA SER A 405 -11.74 -8.26 8.93
C SER A 405 -11.25 -8.10 10.37
N SER A 406 -12.14 -8.40 11.31
CA SER A 406 -11.84 -8.37 12.75
C SER A 406 -11.10 -9.64 13.14
N LEU A 407 -9.92 -9.50 13.76
CA LEU A 407 -9.17 -10.64 14.29
C LEU A 407 -9.98 -11.41 15.33
N ALA A 408 -10.71 -10.75 16.23
CA ALA A 408 -11.57 -11.42 17.20
C ALA A 408 -12.63 -12.33 16.53
N ALA A 409 -13.22 -11.90 15.41
CA ALA A 409 -14.20 -12.68 14.67
C ALA A 409 -13.57 -13.89 13.94
N GLU A 410 -12.34 -13.73 13.46
CA GLU A 410 -11.51 -14.82 12.91
C GLU A 410 -11.13 -15.84 13.99
N LEU A 411 -10.73 -15.38 15.18
CA LEU A 411 -10.38 -16.24 16.31
C LEU A 411 -11.59 -17.04 16.82
N ASP A 412 -12.79 -16.44 16.82
CA ASP A 412 -14.07 -17.07 17.13
C ASP A 412 -14.48 -18.19 16.16
N GLY A 413 -13.77 -18.36 15.02
CA GLY A 413 -14.10 -19.35 14.00
C GLY A 413 -15.34 -19.00 13.15
N LYS A 414 -15.83 -17.75 13.24
CA LYS A 414 -17.06 -17.31 12.55
C LYS A 414 -16.83 -16.79 11.13
N GLN A 415 -15.58 -16.66 10.68
CA GLN A 415 -15.21 -15.91 9.47
C GLN A 415 -14.26 -16.62 8.52
N LEU A 416 -14.14 -17.95 8.51
CA LEU A 416 -13.40 -18.57 7.41
C LEU A 416 -14.05 -18.19 6.06
N PRO A 417 -13.25 -17.83 5.04
CA PRO A 417 -13.78 -17.54 3.71
C PRO A 417 -14.58 -18.75 3.21
N GLY A 418 -15.85 -18.54 2.86
CA GLY A 418 -16.77 -19.63 2.49
C GLY A 418 -16.40 -20.37 1.20
N ASP A 419 -15.39 -19.89 0.49
CA ASP A 419 -14.87 -20.40 -0.78
C ASP A 419 -13.57 -21.22 -0.64
N VAL A 420 -12.98 -21.32 0.55
CA VAL A 420 -11.72 -22.07 0.76
C VAL A 420 -11.99 -23.48 1.28
N ASP A 421 -11.62 -24.48 0.49
CA ASP A 421 -11.54 -25.87 0.95
C ASP A 421 -10.24 -26.09 1.73
N ILE A 422 -10.31 -25.98 3.05
CA ILE A 422 -9.14 -26.18 3.94
C ILE A 422 -8.55 -27.59 3.78
N ASN A 423 -9.36 -28.62 3.52
CA ASN A 423 -8.82 -29.97 3.37
C ASN A 423 -7.92 -30.05 2.13
N GLN A 424 -8.33 -29.45 1.02
CA GLN A 424 -7.49 -29.33 -0.18
C GLN A 424 -6.21 -28.53 0.12
N GLN A 425 -6.32 -27.42 0.86
CA GLN A 425 -5.16 -26.61 1.23
C GLN A 425 -4.15 -27.37 2.11
N LEU A 426 -4.60 -28.30 2.95
CA LEU A 426 -3.73 -29.14 3.78
C LEU A 426 -3.03 -30.26 2.99
N GLU A 427 -3.53 -30.63 1.81
CA GLU A 427 -2.87 -31.57 0.90
C GLU A 427 -1.76 -30.90 0.09
N GLU A 428 -1.84 -29.58 -0.12
CA GLU A 428 -0.84 -28.80 -0.84
C GLU A 428 0.48 -28.71 -0.04
N PRO A 429 1.62 -29.15 -0.62
CA PRO A 429 2.91 -28.97 0.00
C PRO A 429 3.21 -27.49 0.26
N ASP A 430 3.72 -27.17 1.46
CA ASP A 430 4.12 -25.81 1.85
C ASP A 430 2.98 -24.77 1.83
N SER A 431 1.72 -25.22 1.98
CA SER A 431 0.58 -24.32 1.97
C SER A 431 0.66 -23.26 3.07
N PRO A 432 0.42 -21.97 2.76
CA PRO A 432 0.35 -20.93 3.79
C PRO A 432 -0.77 -21.15 4.80
N TRP A 433 -1.86 -21.81 4.40
CA TRP A 433 -2.96 -22.19 5.31
C TRP A 433 -2.50 -23.16 6.39
N LEU A 434 -1.66 -24.12 6.02
CA LEU A 434 -1.07 -25.06 6.96
C LEU A 434 -0.27 -24.32 8.05
N HIS A 435 0.62 -23.41 7.66
CA HIS A 435 1.41 -22.62 8.60
C HIS A 435 0.55 -21.77 9.52
N TYR A 436 -0.47 -21.11 8.98
CA TYR A 436 -1.44 -20.37 9.79
C TYR A 436 -2.15 -21.26 10.82
N LEU A 437 -2.67 -22.42 10.39
CA LEU A 437 -3.37 -23.36 11.27
C LEU A 437 -2.45 -23.97 12.33
N LEU A 438 -1.17 -24.20 12.00
CA LEU A 438 -0.17 -24.65 12.96
C LEU A 438 0.11 -23.59 14.03
N LEU A 439 0.22 -22.30 13.65
CA LEU A 439 0.37 -21.21 14.62
C LEU A 439 -0.84 -21.10 15.56
N ARG A 440 -2.07 -21.23 15.03
CA ARG A 440 -3.30 -21.31 15.83
C ARG A 440 -3.29 -22.52 16.78
N ALA A 441 -2.85 -23.69 16.30
CA ALA A 441 -2.77 -24.89 17.13
C ALA A 441 -1.73 -24.76 18.25
N VAL A 442 -0.60 -24.09 18.00
CA VAL A 442 0.42 -23.76 19.02
C VAL A 442 -0.16 -22.86 20.11
N ASN A 443 -0.95 -21.85 19.75
CA ASN A 443 -1.59 -20.99 20.73
C ASN A 443 -2.60 -21.74 21.61
N LYS A 444 -3.38 -22.65 20.99
CA LYS A 444 -4.29 -23.54 21.72
C LYS A 444 -3.53 -24.45 22.67
N PHE A 445 -2.42 -25.04 22.21
CA PHE A 445 -1.52 -25.83 23.05
C PHE A 445 -1.02 -25.02 24.25
N HIS A 446 -0.54 -23.80 24.03
CA HIS A 446 -0.02 -22.94 25.09
C HIS A 446 -1.10 -22.61 26.14
N THR A 447 -2.32 -22.34 25.68
CA THR A 447 -3.47 -22.07 26.57
C THR A 447 -3.82 -23.26 27.46
N GLU A 448 -3.69 -24.48 26.94
CA GLU A 448 -4.05 -25.71 27.66
C GLU A 448 -2.93 -26.24 28.57
N ASN A 449 -1.67 -26.05 28.19
CA ASN A 449 -0.52 -26.65 28.86
C ASN A 449 0.32 -25.65 29.67
N GLY A 450 0.13 -24.34 29.48
CA GLY A 450 0.89 -23.28 30.15
C GLY A 450 2.32 -23.10 29.66
N SER A 451 2.73 -23.84 28.63
CA SER A 451 4.02 -23.69 27.94
C SER A 451 3.85 -23.94 26.45
N HIS A 452 4.80 -23.48 25.63
CA HIS A 452 4.81 -23.78 24.20
C HIS A 452 5.26 -25.23 23.92
N PRO A 453 4.83 -25.84 22.80
CA PRO A 453 5.21 -27.21 22.48
C PRO A 453 6.70 -27.30 22.18
N GLY A 454 7.37 -28.27 22.84
CA GLY A 454 8.81 -28.50 22.68
C GLY A 454 9.70 -27.40 23.27
N TYR A 455 9.16 -26.53 24.13
CA TYR A 455 9.96 -25.53 24.85
C TYR A 455 11.00 -26.17 25.80
N TYR A 456 10.68 -27.34 26.35
CA TYR A 456 11.61 -28.15 27.13
C TYR A 456 12.05 -29.37 26.30
N ASP A 457 13.36 -29.57 26.17
CA ASP A 457 13.96 -30.64 25.34
C ASP A 457 13.39 -32.04 25.68
N ASP A 458 13.17 -32.32 26.96
CA ASP A 458 12.65 -33.61 27.44
C ASP A 458 11.20 -33.89 27.00
N ASN A 459 10.45 -32.87 26.59
CA ASN A 459 9.02 -32.98 26.30
C ASN A 459 8.68 -33.07 24.81
N VAL A 460 9.65 -32.86 23.90
CA VAL A 460 9.40 -32.74 22.45
C VAL A 460 8.53 -33.87 21.90
N GLU A 461 8.90 -35.13 22.15
CA GLU A 461 8.15 -36.31 21.69
C GLU A 461 6.72 -36.36 22.26
N THR A 462 6.55 -36.02 23.54
CA THR A 462 5.23 -36.02 24.18
C THR A 462 4.35 -34.86 23.69
N ASP A 463 4.96 -33.73 23.37
CA ASP A 463 4.26 -32.52 22.94
C ASP A 463 3.78 -32.62 21.49
N ILE A 464 4.45 -33.40 20.64
CA ILE A 464 3.98 -33.69 19.28
C ILE A 464 2.58 -34.31 19.29
N ALA A 465 2.35 -35.31 20.15
CA ALA A 465 1.04 -35.98 20.26
C ALA A 465 -0.04 -35.02 20.78
N LYS A 466 0.29 -34.18 21.76
CA LYS A 466 -0.62 -33.16 22.30
C LYS A 466 -0.93 -32.06 21.29
N LEU A 467 0.08 -31.57 20.54
CA LEU A 467 -0.08 -30.58 19.49
C LEU A 467 -0.96 -31.12 18.37
N LYS A 468 -0.77 -32.38 17.98
CA LYS A 468 -1.66 -33.09 17.04
C LYS A 468 -3.11 -33.06 17.53
N GLY A 469 -3.33 -33.35 18.81
CA GLY A 469 -4.67 -33.27 19.44
C GLY A 469 -5.25 -31.84 19.45
N CYS A 470 -4.43 -30.80 19.60
CA CYS A 470 -4.86 -29.40 19.49
C CYS A 470 -5.24 -29.06 18.05
N PHE A 471 -4.41 -29.46 17.08
CA PHE A 471 -4.63 -29.24 15.66
C PHE A 471 -5.90 -29.91 15.16
N SER A 472 -6.13 -31.19 15.48
CA SER A 472 -7.35 -31.90 15.10
C SER A 472 -8.60 -31.26 15.70
N ARG A 473 -8.54 -30.77 16.94
CA ARG A 473 -9.67 -30.04 17.55
C ARG A 473 -9.91 -28.70 16.87
N LEU A 474 -8.85 -27.96 16.53
CA LEU A 474 -8.97 -26.72 15.76
C LEU A 474 -9.67 -26.97 14.40
N LEU A 475 -9.28 -28.01 13.66
CA LEU A 475 -9.95 -28.36 12.40
C LEU A 475 -11.43 -28.70 12.59
N ASN A 476 -11.78 -29.42 13.66
CA ASN A 476 -13.17 -29.71 13.99
C ASN A 476 -13.97 -28.44 14.35
N ASP A 477 -13.37 -27.53 15.12
CA ASP A 477 -13.99 -26.25 15.48
C ASP A 477 -14.25 -25.37 14.24
N LEU A 478 -13.38 -25.49 13.23
CA LEU A 478 -13.50 -24.82 11.93
C LEU A 478 -14.44 -25.55 10.94
N GLY A 479 -15.05 -26.67 11.33
CA GLY A 479 -15.98 -27.44 10.51
C GLY A 479 -15.32 -28.37 9.48
N CYS A 480 -14.01 -28.56 9.52
CA CYS A 480 -13.26 -29.46 8.64
C CYS A 480 -13.34 -30.92 9.13
N GLN A 481 -14.51 -31.55 9.00
CA GLN A 481 -14.67 -32.95 9.41
C GLN A 481 -13.79 -33.89 8.58
N GLY A 482 -12.92 -34.64 9.26
CA GLY A 482 -12.00 -35.60 8.63
C GLY A 482 -10.70 -34.99 8.10
N GLY A 483 -10.49 -33.68 8.27
CA GLY A 483 -9.20 -33.04 7.96
C GLY A 483 -8.09 -33.58 8.85
N SER A 484 -7.03 -34.10 8.24
CA SER A 484 -5.82 -34.54 8.93
C SER A 484 -4.63 -34.19 8.05
N LEU A 485 -3.49 -33.97 8.69
CA LEU A 485 -2.23 -33.92 7.96
C LEU A 485 -1.95 -35.31 7.38
N SER A 486 -1.48 -35.33 6.13
CA SER A 486 -1.01 -36.55 5.46
C SER A 486 0.30 -37.06 6.07
N LYS A 487 1.09 -36.16 6.66
CA LYS A 487 2.31 -36.45 7.42
C LYS A 487 2.43 -35.53 8.64
N ASP A 488 2.96 -36.08 9.73
CA ASP A 488 3.15 -35.34 10.98
C ASP A 488 4.43 -34.46 10.96
N ASP A 489 5.21 -34.45 9.88
CA ASP A 489 6.50 -33.75 9.76
C ASP A 489 6.43 -32.27 10.21
N ASN A 490 5.36 -31.57 9.86
CA ASN A 490 5.18 -30.17 10.27
C ASN A 490 4.87 -30.03 11.77
N LEU A 491 4.19 -30.99 12.40
CA LEU A 491 3.96 -30.98 13.84
C LEU A 491 5.27 -31.23 14.60
N HIS A 492 6.10 -32.16 14.10
CA HIS A 492 7.46 -32.38 14.60
C HIS A 492 8.28 -31.09 14.51
N GLU A 493 8.24 -30.42 13.36
CA GLU A 493 9.00 -29.20 13.14
C GLU A 493 8.53 -28.04 14.05
N MET A 494 7.21 -27.87 14.25
CA MET A 494 6.69 -26.87 15.19
C MET A 494 7.08 -27.13 16.66
N CYS A 495 7.21 -28.40 17.07
CA CYS A 495 7.73 -28.74 18.39
C CYS A 495 9.25 -28.53 18.46
N ARG A 496 9.98 -28.87 17.39
CA ARG A 496 11.42 -28.63 17.28
C ARG A 496 11.78 -27.15 17.36
N TYR A 497 10.90 -26.27 16.93
CA TYR A 497 11.09 -24.82 17.09
C TYR A 497 11.07 -24.37 18.54
N GLY A 498 10.36 -25.06 19.43
CA GLY A 498 10.34 -24.74 20.86
C GLY A 498 9.99 -23.29 21.19
N ALA A 499 9.16 -22.64 20.36
CA ALA A 499 8.85 -21.21 20.42
C ALA A 499 10.04 -20.25 20.32
N ALA A 500 11.15 -20.68 19.72
CA ALA A 500 12.31 -19.83 19.50
C ALA A 500 11.95 -18.64 18.60
N GLU A 501 12.31 -17.43 19.03
CA GLU A 501 12.25 -16.22 18.22
C GLU A 501 13.62 -15.99 17.57
N LEU A 502 13.82 -16.55 16.37
CA LEU A 502 15.08 -16.40 15.65
C LEU A 502 15.24 -14.97 15.13
N HIS A 503 16.33 -14.29 15.50
CA HIS A 503 16.53 -12.87 15.17
C HIS A 503 16.41 -12.56 13.68
N ALA A 504 16.91 -13.44 12.79
CA ALA A 504 16.81 -13.24 11.34
C ALA A 504 15.36 -13.24 10.83
N VAL A 505 14.50 -14.10 11.38
CA VAL A 505 13.07 -14.17 11.04
C VAL A 505 12.33 -12.97 11.63
N ALA A 506 12.62 -12.64 12.88
CA ALA A 506 12.10 -11.46 13.56
C ALA A 506 12.46 -10.15 12.84
N ALA A 507 13.69 -10.03 12.33
CA ALA A 507 14.14 -8.88 11.57
C ALA A 507 13.45 -8.75 10.20
N PHE A 508 13.24 -9.88 9.49
CA PHE A 508 12.48 -9.90 8.24
C PHE A 508 11.04 -9.43 8.46
N ILE A 509 10.36 -10.03 9.44
CA ILE A 509 8.99 -9.63 9.82
C ILE A 509 8.97 -8.19 10.31
N GLY A 510 10.00 -7.76 11.04
CA GLY A 510 10.13 -6.40 11.54
C GLY A 510 10.16 -5.35 10.45
N GLY A 511 10.95 -5.58 9.40
CA GLY A 511 11.00 -4.71 8.23
C GLY A 511 9.68 -4.67 7.46
N CYS A 512 9.07 -5.83 7.20
CA CYS A 512 7.78 -5.90 6.52
C CYS A 512 6.67 -5.21 7.30
N ALA A 513 6.51 -5.51 8.59
CA ALA A 513 5.45 -4.95 9.43
C ALA A 513 5.61 -3.44 9.64
N ALA A 514 6.84 -2.95 9.83
CA ALA A 514 7.09 -1.51 9.92
C ALA A 514 6.65 -0.78 8.64
N GLN A 515 6.91 -1.36 7.46
CA GLN A 515 6.45 -0.76 6.22
C GLN A 515 4.92 -0.72 6.14
N GLU A 516 4.22 -1.77 6.59
CA GLU A 516 2.75 -1.75 6.66
C GLU A 516 2.21 -0.68 7.60
N VAL A 517 2.85 -0.48 8.76
CA VAL A 517 2.51 0.60 9.69
C VAL A 517 2.70 1.98 9.02
N ILE A 518 3.78 2.17 8.26
CA ILE A 518 4.02 3.41 7.49
C ILE A 518 2.92 3.63 6.45
N LYS A 519 2.50 2.59 5.71
CA LYS A 519 1.40 2.68 4.74
C LYS A 519 0.09 3.11 5.42
N LEU A 520 -0.23 2.52 6.58
CA LEU A 520 -1.43 2.86 7.34
C LEU A 520 -1.43 4.31 7.84
N ILE A 521 -0.27 4.80 8.30
CA ILE A 521 -0.11 6.18 8.79
C ILE A 521 -0.18 7.19 7.64
N THR A 522 0.60 6.95 6.58
CA THR A 522 0.74 7.89 5.46
C THR A 522 -0.45 7.87 4.52
N LYS A 523 -1.25 6.79 4.54
CA LYS A 523 -2.32 6.49 3.57
C LYS A 523 -1.80 6.49 2.12
N GLN A 524 -0.53 6.07 1.98
CA GLN A 524 0.15 5.87 0.71
C GLN A 524 0.52 4.40 0.53
N TYR A 525 0.60 3.97 -0.73
CA TYR A 525 0.75 2.58 -1.14
C TYR A 525 -0.40 1.69 -0.64
N VAL A 526 -0.45 0.46 -1.17
CA VAL A 526 -1.46 -0.52 -0.80
C VAL A 526 -0.89 -1.43 0.30
N PRO A 527 -1.49 -1.50 1.50
CA PRO A 527 -1.07 -2.44 2.52
C PRO A 527 -1.45 -3.88 2.15
N LEU A 528 -0.87 -4.84 2.87
CA LEU A 528 -1.19 -6.26 2.74
C LEU A 528 -2.70 -6.49 2.89
N ASP A 529 -3.27 -7.38 2.08
CA ASP A 529 -4.65 -7.81 2.27
C ASP A 529 -4.67 -8.88 3.36
N ASN A 530 -4.93 -8.46 4.60
CA ASN A 530 -5.28 -9.32 5.74
C ASN A 530 -4.09 -10.04 6.42
N THR A 531 -3.64 -11.21 5.95
CA THR A 531 -2.62 -12.03 6.64
C THR A 531 -1.46 -12.34 5.71
N PHE A 532 -0.24 -12.14 6.18
CA PHE A 532 0.99 -12.50 5.48
C PHE A 532 1.73 -13.59 6.25
N ILE A 533 2.18 -14.61 5.52
CA ILE A 533 2.96 -15.73 6.05
C ILE A 533 4.31 -15.76 5.35
N PHE A 534 5.37 -15.97 6.12
CA PHE A 534 6.73 -16.17 5.67
C PHE A 534 7.24 -17.52 6.18
N ASN A 535 7.66 -18.39 5.26
CA ASN A 535 8.41 -19.59 5.59
C ASN A 535 9.89 -19.37 5.24
N SER A 536 10.73 -19.23 6.27
CA SER A 536 12.17 -18.99 6.06
C SER A 536 12.93 -20.26 5.70
N VAL A 537 12.34 -21.45 5.85
CA VAL A 537 12.96 -22.72 5.42
C VAL A 537 13.01 -22.77 3.90
N THR A 538 11.91 -22.43 3.23
CA THR A 538 11.80 -22.42 1.76
C THR A 538 11.99 -21.04 1.16
N THR A 539 12.12 -19.99 1.99
CA THR A 539 12.22 -18.58 1.60
C THR A 539 11.02 -18.11 0.77
N THR A 540 9.84 -18.64 1.09
CA THR A 540 8.59 -18.30 0.41
C THR A 540 7.70 -17.42 1.27
N THR A 541 6.85 -16.64 0.62
CA THR A 541 5.87 -15.78 1.28
C THR A 541 4.53 -15.91 0.59
N ALA A 542 3.44 -15.78 1.34
CA ALA A 542 2.10 -15.73 0.80
C ALA A 542 1.21 -14.77 1.57
N THR A 543 0.13 -14.33 0.94
CA THR A 543 -0.92 -13.52 1.57
C THR A 543 -2.23 -14.28 1.55
N LEU A 544 -2.88 -14.36 2.71
CA LEU A 544 -4.17 -15.01 2.94
C LEU A 544 -5.20 -13.96 3.36
N ARG A 545 -6.41 -14.10 2.84
CA ARG A 545 -7.56 -13.35 3.33
C ARG A 545 -8.36 -14.25 4.27
N LEU A 546 -8.25 -14.00 5.57
CA LEU A 546 -8.85 -14.78 6.65
C LEU A 546 -10.13 -14.15 7.22
#